data_AF-A0A0D0D5P1-F1
#
_entry.id   AF-A0A0D0D5P1-F1
#
_cell.length_a   1.000
_cell.length_b   1.000
_cell.length_c   1.000
_cell.angle_alpha   90.00
_cell.angle_beta   90.00
_cell.angle_gamma   90.00
#
_symmetry.space_group_name_H-M   'P 1'
#
loop_
_entity.id
_entity.type
_entity.pdbx_description
1 polymer ?
#
loop_
_entity_poly.entity_id
_entity_poly.type
_entity_poly.pdbx_seq_one_letter_code
_entity_poly.pdbx_strand_id
1 'polypeptide(L)'
;RQEERKKNKNKFLPISNNPLLLRALLIILQYTVNKIRKEEYVLLYYYTNRAIREAEEDTPSGYNVKIMMLVQTDNGPTFQMASAIKAKQCKMPDESLSWEEFSQANYCMLNTMRQQD
;
A
#
# COMPACT_ATOMS: atom_id res chain seq x y z
N ARG A 1 30.33 16.78 8.98
CA ARG A 1 28.90 16.91 9.35
C ARG A 1 28.10 17.83 8.41
N GLN A 2 28.54 19.06 8.10
CA GLN A 2 27.83 19.91 7.12
C GLN A 2 27.96 19.45 5.66
N GLU A 3 29.11 18.86 5.27
CA GLU A 3 29.30 18.36 3.90
C GLU A 3 28.41 17.15 3.56
N GLU A 4 28.25 16.20 4.49
CA GLU A 4 27.34 15.07 4.31
C GLU A 4 25.89 15.53 4.12
N ARG A 5 25.45 16.56 4.86
CA ARG A 5 24.12 17.16 4.70
C ARG A 5 23.91 17.80 3.33
N LYS A 6 24.97 18.36 2.72
CA LYS A 6 24.92 18.92 1.36
C LYS A 6 24.84 17.84 0.28
N LYS A 7 25.56 16.72 0.45
CA LYS A 7 25.56 15.59 -0.50
C LYS A 7 24.29 14.75 -0.42
N ASN A 8 23.73 14.58 0.78
CA ASN A 8 22.60 13.69 1.04
C ASN A 8 21.39 14.43 1.63
N LYS A 9 20.93 15.48 0.92
CA LYS A 9 19.80 16.32 1.37
C LYS A 9 18.54 15.49 1.68
N ASN A 10 18.27 14.47 0.87
CA ASN A 10 17.09 13.60 1.03
C ASN A 10 17.11 12.76 2.32
N LYS A 11 18.29 12.41 2.84
CA LYS A 11 18.42 11.64 4.09
C LYS A 11 18.04 12.45 5.34
N PHE A 12 17.99 13.77 5.22
CA PHE A 12 17.71 14.70 6.32
C PHE A 12 16.41 15.47 6.13
N LEU A 13 15.62 15.15 5.09
CA LEU A 13 14.29 15.70 4.96
C LEU A 13 13.41 15.17 6.09
N PRO A 14 12.64 16.03 6.78
CA PRO A 14 11.64 15.59 7.73
C PRO A 14 10.67 14.64 7.02
N ILE A 15 10.49 13.44 7.57
CA ILE A 15 9.46 12.52 7.11
C ILE A 15 8.12 13.23 7.34
N SER A 16 7.40 13.52 6.25
CA SER A 16 6.11 14.19 6.33
C SER A 16 5.10 13.29 7.07
N ASN A 17 4.75 13.67 8.29
CA ASN A 17 3.64 13.08 9.03
C ASN A 17 2.32 13.60 8.45
N ASN A 18 2.00 13.19 7.23
CA ASN A 18 0.76 13.59 6.57
C ASN A 18 -0.37 12.61 6.98
N PRO A 19 -1.43 13.06 7.67
CA PRO A 19 -2.54 12.18 8.07
C PRO A 19 -3.30 11.57 6.88
N LEU A 20 -3.14 12.12 5.67
CA LEU A 20 -3.67 11.54 4.44
C LEU A 20 -2.96 10.23 4.05
N LEU A 21 -1.63 10.18 4.21
CA LEU A 21 -0.83 8.97 3.99
C LEU A 21 -1.30 7.84 4.89
N LEU A 22 -1.75 8.16 6.10
CA LEU A 22 -2.26 7.19 7.06
C LEU A 22 -3.54 6.49 6.55
N ARG A 23 -4.41 7.21 5.83
CA ARG A 23 -5.65 6.63 5.27
C ARG A 23 -5.36 5.69 4.11
N ALA A 24 -4.51 6.09 3.17
CA ALA A 24 -4.10 5.21 2.06
C ALA A 24 -3.28 4.01 2.54
N LEU A 25 -2.39 4.24 3.50
CA LEU A 25 -1.71 3.17 4.22
C LEU A 25 -2.74 2.20 4.81
N LEU A 26 -3.78 2.65 5.51
CA LEU A 26 -4.82 1.78 6.07
C LEU A 26 -5.56 0.95 5.00
N ILE A 27 -5.79 1.46 3.78
CA ILE A 27 -6.46 0.72 2.69
C ILE A 27 -5.61 -0.47 2.25
N ILE A 28 -4.34 -0.17 1.98
CA ILE A 28 -3.35 -1.13 1.52
C ILE A 28 -3.05 -2.10 2.65
N LEU A 29 -2.82 -1.60 3.87
CA LEU A 29 -2.58 -2.41 5.06
C LEU A 29 -3.71 -3.41 5.29
N GLN A 30 -4.98 -3.04 5.16
CA GLN A 30 -6.05 -3.99 5.42
C GLN A 30 -6.08 -5.14 4.42
N TYR A 31 -5.85 -4.86 3.13
CA TYR A 31 -5.76 -5.90 2.12
C TYR A 31 -4.55 -6.81 2.38
N THR A 32 -3.38 -6.21 2.62
CA THR A 32 -2.15 -6.96 2.81
C THR A 32 -2.12 -7.71 4.15
N VAL A 33 -2.66 -7.14 5.22
CA VAL A 33 -2.83 -7.80 6.53
C VAL A 33 -3.77 -9.00 6.41
N ASN A 34 -4.89 -8.88 5.69
CA ASN A 34 -5.80 -10.01 5.50
C ASN A 34 -5.14 -11.17 4.76
N LYS A 35 -4.23 -10.88 3.82
CA LYS A 35 -3.44 -11.90 3.13
C LYS A 35 -2.33 -12.48 4.00
N ILE A 36 -1.58 -11.64 4.72
CA ILE A 36 -0.55 -12.09 5.68
C ILE A 36 -1.17 -13.04 6.71
N ARG A 37 -2.36 -12.71 7.26
CA ARG A 37 -3.08 -13.58 8.19
C ARG A 37 -3.52 -14.92 7.59
N LYS A 38 -3.65 -14.99 6.27
CA LYS A 38 -3.97 -16.22 5.52
C LYS A 38 -2.71 -16.90 4.99
N GLU A 39 -1.52 -16.42 5.35
CA GLU A 39 -0.23 -16.89 4.84
C GLU A 39 -0.14 -16.82 3.29
N GLU A 40 -0.95 -15.94 2.68
CA GLU A 40 -0.96 -15.73 1.25
C GLU A 40 0.11 -14.74 0.84
N TYR A 41 0.75 -14.99 -0.31
CA TYR A 41 1.69 -14.06 -0.90
C TYR A 41 1.02 -12.71 -1.26
N VAL A 42 1.74 -11.64 -0.95
CA VAL A 42 1.36 -10.24 -1.20
C VAL A 42 2.45 -9.60 -2.03
N LEU A 43 2.09 -8.99 -3.16
CA LEU A 43 3.01 -8.24 -4.01
C LEU A 43 3.62 -7.06 -3.23
N LEU A 44 4.93 -6.87 -3.38
CA LEU A 44 5.66 -5.76 -2.75
C LEU A 44 5.19 -4.40 -3.24
N TYR A 45 4.64 -4.34 -4.46
CA TYR A 45 4.05 -3.13 -5.03
C TYR A 45 3.13 -2.41 -4.04
N TYR A 46 2.27 -3.15 -3.33
CA TYR A 46 1.33 -2.58 -2.38
C TYR A 46 2.03 -1.78 -1.27
N TYR A 47 3.26 -2.14 -0.90
CA TYR A 47 4.01 -1.43 0.14
C TYR A 47 4.83 -0.24 -0.38
N THR A 48 4.75 0.08 -1.67
CA THR A 48 5.48 1.21 -2.27
C THR A 48 4.74 2.54 -2.04
N ASN A 49 5.48 3.65 -2.00
CA ASN A 49 4.89 4.98 -1.89
C ASN A 49 4.06 5.34 -3.13
N ARG A 50 4.42 4.77 -4.29
CA ARG A 50 3.64 4.92 -5.52
C ARG A 50 2.25 4.32 -5.34
N ALA A 51 2.16 3.05 -4.90
CA ALA A 51 0.88 2.41 -4.65
C ALA A 51 0.05 3.14 -3.58
N ILE A 52 0.69 3.63 -2.52
CA ILE A 52 0.03 4.44 -1.49
C ILE A 52 -0.57 5.70 -2.10
N ARG A 53 0.20 6.45 -2.90
CA ARG A 53 -0.27 7.68 -3.53
C ARG A 53 -1.38 7.44 -4.55
N GLU A 54 -1.28 6.39 -5.36
CA GLU A 54 -2.35 5.98 -6.28
C GLU A 54 -3.64 5.62 -5.50
N ALA A 55 -3.49 4.93 -4.36
CA ALA A 55 -4.63 4.64 -3.50
C ALA A 55 -5.24 5.90 -2.86
N GLU A 56 -4.45 6.93 -2.57
CA GLU A 56 -4.97 8.24 -2.12
C GLU A 56 -5.79 8.92 -3.21
N GLU A 57 -5.22 9.02 -4.42
CA GLU A 57 -5.84 9.69 -5.57
C GLU A 57 -7.16 9.02 -5.99
N ASP A 58 -7.20 7.69 -5.94
CA ASP A 58 -8.39 6.91 -6.30
C ASP A 58 -9.45 6.84 -5.19
N THR A 59 -9.25 7.47 -4.02
CA THR A 59 -10.21 7.46 -2.92
C THR A 59 -10.96 8.79 -2.82
N PRO A 60 -12.20 8.91 -3.34
CA PRO A 60 -13.03 10.08 -3.09
C PRO A 60 -13.19 10.29 -1.59
N SER A 61 -13.23 11.54 -1.11
CA SER A 61 -13.16 11.90 0.32
C SER A 61 -14.27 11.33 1.23
N GLY A 62 -15.19 10.52 0.71
CA GLY A 62 -16.22 9.79 1.45
C GLY A 62 -16.18 8.25 1.34
N TYR A 63 -15.28 7.66 0.54
CA TYR A 63 -15.20 6.21 0.40
C TYR A 63 -14.42 5.59 1.56
N ASN A 64 -15.15 4.92 2.46
CA ASN A 64 -14.54 4.05 3.46
C ASN A 64 -14.04 2.75 2.80
N VAL A 65 -12.85 2.30 3.18
CA VAL A 65 -12.25 0.99 2.80
C VAL A 65 -13.15 -0.19 3.11
N LYS A 66 -14.07 -0.01 4.07
CA LYS A 66 -15.07 -0.98 4.51
C LYS A 66 -16.29 -1.08 3.57
N ILE A 67 -16.32 -0.35 2.46
CA ILE A 67 -17.43 -0.42 1.51
C ILE A 67 -17.30 -1.70 0.68
N MET A 68 -18.35 -2.52 0.76
CA MET A 68 -18.55 -3.64 -0.14
C MET A 68 -19.15 -3.13 -1.45
N MET A 69 -18.52 -3.50 -2.57
CA MET A 69 -19.08 -3.26 -3.90
C MET A 69 -19.69 -4.55 -4.44
N LEU A 70 -20.81 -4.42 -5.12
CA LEU A 70 -21.41 -5.52 -5.88
C LEU A 70 -20.62 -5.71 -7.18
N VAL A 71 -20.07 -6.90 -7.39
CA VAL A 71 -19.28 -7.25 -8.56
C VAL A 71 -19.94 -8.41 -9.28
N GLN A 72 -20.04 -8.34 -10.61
CA GLN A 72 -20.39 -9.53 -11.38
C GLN A 72 -19.22 -10.49 -11.47
N THR A 73 -19.50 -11.75 -11.17
CA THR A 73 -18.60 -12.88 -11.38
C THR A 73 -19.30 -13.92 -12.25
N ASP A 74 -18.54 -14.90 -12.74
CA ASP A 74 -19.07 -16.00 -13.57
C ASP A 74 -20.14 -16.83 -12.82
N ASN A 75 -20.10 -16.82 -11.48
CA ASN A 75 -21.06 -17.49 -10.61
C ASN A 75 -22.21 -16.57 -10.16
N GLY A 76 -22.32 -15.36 -10.72
CA GLY A 76 -23.33 -14.37 -10.38
C GLY A 76 -22.81 -13.16 -9.57
N PRO A 77 -23.71 -12.26 -9.14
CA PRO A 77 -23.36 -11.09 -8.35
C PRO A 77 -22.77 -11.48 -6.99
N THR A 78 -21.64 -10.90 -6.59
CA THR A 78 -21.07 -11.11 -5.26
C THR A 78 -20.56 -9.80 -4.68
N PHE A 79 -20.75 -9.61 -3.37
CA PHE A 79 -20.18 -8.48 -2.64
C PHE A 79 -18.70 -8.73 -2.36
N GLN A 80 -17.83 -7.86 -2.87
CA GLN A 80 -16.40 -7.86 -2.57
C GLN A 80 -15.98 -6.53 -1.97
N MET A 81 -14.97 -6.55 -1.10
CA MET A 81 -14.42 -5.32 -0.56
C MET A 81 -13.83 -4.47 -1.69
N ALA A 82 -14.11 -3.17 -1.71
CA ALA A 82 -13.58 -2.25 -2.72
C ALA A 82 -12.04 -2.34 -2.82
N SER A 83 -11.36 -2.51 -1.68
CA SER A 83 -9.90 -2.71 -1.62
C SER A 83 -9.44 -3.98 -2.33
N ALA A 84 -10.17 -5.09 -2.19
CA ALA A 84 -9.83 -6.35 -2.84
C ALA A 84 -9.99 -6.28 -4.37
N ILE A 85 -10.97 -5.51 -4.86
CA ILE A 85 -11.20 -5.31 -6.30
C ILE A 85 -10.06 -4.47 -6.89
N LYS A 86 -9.71 -3.35 -6.26
CA LYS A 86 -8.60 -2.49 -6.70
C LYS A 86 -7.26 -3.23 -6.64
N ALA A 87 -7.05 -4.02 -5.60
CA ALA A 87 -5.87 -4.86 -5.50
C ALA A 87 -5.77 -5.82 -6.70
N LYS A 88 -6.85 -6.54 -7.06
CA LYS A 88 -6.85 -7.45 -8.23
C LYS A 88 -6.53 -6.77 -9.56
N GLN A 89 -6.81 -5.46 -9.69
CA GLN A 89 -6.49 -4.71 -10.90
C GLN A 89 -5.01 -4.30 -10.96
N CYS A 90 -4.37 -4.13 -9.80
CA CYS A 90 -2.95 -3.88 -9.73
C CYS A 90 -2.15 -5.18 -9.92
N LYS A 91 -1.40 -5.26 -11.02
CA LYS A 91 -0.62 -6.44 -11.42
C LYS A 91 0.86 -6.15 -11.59
N MET A 92 1.40 -5.11 -10.95
CA MET A 92 2.82 -4.80 -11.11
C MET A 92 3.65 -5.91 -10.44
N PRO A 93 4.42 -6.69 -11.21
CA PRO A 93 5.23 -7.77 -10.66
C PRO A 93 6.41 -7.20 -9.85
N ASP A 94 6.85 -7.90 -8.82
CA ASP A 94 7.91 -7.41 -7.92
C ASP A 94 9.22 -7.11 -8.68
N GLU A 95 9.50 -7.86 -9.75
CA GLU A 95 10.67 -7.70 -10.62
C GLU A 95 10.69 -6.37 -11.39
N SER A 96 9.54 -5.72 -11.51
CA SER A 96 9.42 -4.42 -12.20
C SER A 96 9.64 -3.22 -11.28
N LEU A 97 9.81 -3.45 -9.98
CA LEU A 97 10.09 -2.38 -9.02
C LEU A 97 11.51 -1.85 -9.19
N SER A 98 11.67 -0.53 -9.05
CA SER A 98 13.02 0.05 -8.91
C SER A 98 13.66 -0.39 -7.59
N TRP A 99 14.98 -0.25 -7.47
CA TRP A 99 15.68 -0.62 -6.26
C TRP A 99 15.27 0.22 -5.04
N GLU A 100 14.97 1.50 -5.27
CA GLU A 100 14.42 2.41 -4.27
C GLU A 100 13.02 1.97 -3.83
N GLU A 101 12.15 1.59 -4.78
CA GLU A 101 10.80 1.11 -4.48
C GLU A 101 10.83 -0.20 -3.71
N PHE A 102 11.69 -1.14 -4.11
CA PHE A 102 11.90 -2.40 -3.41
C PHE A 102 12.40 -2.19 -1.98
N SER A 103 13.43 -1.37 -1.78
CA SER A 103 13.97 -1.08 -0.45
C SER A 103 12.92 -0.45 0.47
N GLN A 104 12.09 0.42 -0.09
CA GLN A 104 11.02 1.07 0.66
C GLN A 104 9.89 0.10 1.00
N ALA A 105 9.44 -0.70 0.02
CA ALA A 105 8.40 -1.71 0.20
C ALA A 105 8.78 -2.70 1.30
N ASN A 106 10.03 -3.17 1.31
CA ASN A 106 10.53 -4.09 2.32
C ASN A 106 10.45 -3.51 3.74
N TYR A 107 10.87 -2.25 3.92
CA TYR A 107 10.76 -1.56 5.21
C TYR A 107 9.30 -1.41 5.67
N CYS A 108 8.40 -1.03 4.76
CA CYS A 108 6.97 -0.90 5.04
C CYS A 108 6.32 -2.25 5.40
N MET A 109 6.66 -3.32 4.68
CA MET A 109 6.17 -4.67 4.95
C MET A 109 6.59 -5.18 6.33
N LEU A 110 7.88 -5.09 6.66
CA LEU A 110 8.39 -5.53 7.97
C LEU A 110 7.76 -4.76 9.14
N ASN A 111 7.55 -3.47 8.98
CA ASN A 111 6.84 -2.67 9.99
C ASN A 111 5.37 -3.07 10.13
N THR A 112 4.72 -3.45 9.03
CA THR A 112 3.34 -3.93 9.05
C THR A 112 3.24 -5.25 9.79
N MET A 113 4.14 -6.20 9.50
CA MET A 113 4.19 -7.49 10.18
C MET A 113 4.41 -7.34 11.68
N ARG A 114 5.36 -6.50 12.09
CA ARG A 114 5.65 -6.21 13.51
C ARG A 114 4.49 -5.59 14.28
N GLN A 115 3.56 -4.92 13.61
CA GLN A 115 2.37 -4.33 14.25
C GLN A 115 1.19 -5.31 14.35
N GLN A 116 1.30 -6.51 13.78
CA GLN A 116 0.28 -7.56 13.87
C GLN A 116 0.54 -8.57 14.98
N ASP A 117 1.72 -8.54 15.60
CA ASP A 117 2.05 -9.24 16.86
C ASP A 117 1.51 -8.48 18.08
#